data_AF-A0A354YDK5-F1
#
_entry.id   AF-A0A354YDK5-F1
#
_cell.length_a   1.000
_cell.length_b   1.000
_cell.length_c   1.000
_cell.angle_alpha   90.00
_cell.angle_beta   90.00
_cell.angle_gamma   90.00
#
_symmetry.space_group_name_H-M   'P 1'
#
loop_
_entity.id
_entity.type
_entity.pdbx_description
1 polymer ?
#
loop_
_entity_poly.entity_id
_entity_poly.type
_entity_poly.pdbx_seq_one_letter_code
_entity_poly.pdbx_strand_id
1 'polypeptide(L)'
;MPSIYDFSYEDLDGIARPLSAHRGDVLLLVNVASRCGFTPQYAGLQALWRRYRERGFAVIGFPCDQFGHQEPGDAAEIRRFCALRYEVDFPMAAKLEVNGAAAHPLWQWLGGQKRGL
;
A
#
# COMPACT_ATOMS: atom_id res chain seq x y z
N MET A 1 -3.74 -14.69 -18.83
CA MET A 1 -4.35 -14.32 -17.54
C MET A 1 -3.55 -13.17 -16.96
N PRO A 2 -4.20 -12.11 -16.47
CA PRO A 2 -3.50 -11.00 -15.83
C PRO A 2 -2.79 -11.48 -14.56
N SER A 3 -1.60 -10.95 -14.35
CA SER A 3 -0.72 -11.16 -13.21
C SER A 3 -0.53 -9.85 -12.45
N ILE A 4 0.03 -9.93 -11.24
CA ILE A 4 0.34 -8.75 -10.43
C ILE A 4 1.23 -7.72 -11.17
N TYR A 5 2.05 -8.19 -12.11
CA TYR A 5 3.01 -7.37 -12.86
C TYR A 5 2.38 -6.54 -13.98
N ASP A 6 1.11 -6.77 -14.30
CA ASP A 6 0.37 -6.02 -15.32
C ASP A 6 -0.23 -4.71 -14.77
N PHE A 7 -0.09 -4.47 -13.46
CA PHE A 7 -0.64 -3.31 -12.78
C PHE A 7 0.45 -2.30 -12.38
N SER A 8 0.03 -1.06 -12.17
CA SER A 8 0.84 0.02 -11.60
C SER A 8 0.01 0.76 -10.56
N TYR A 9 0.66 1.60 -9.77
CA TYR A 9 0.01 2.53 -8.85
C TYR A 9 0.72 3.89 -8.90
N GLU A 10 0.00 4.96 -8.61
CA GLU A 10 0.61 6.28 -8.44
C GLU A 10 1.21 6.36 -7.02
N ASP A 11 2.42 6.86 -6.86
CA ASP A 11 3.02 7.12 -5.55
C ASP A 11 2.56 8.48 -4.96
N LEU A 12 2.99 8.79 -3.74
CA LEU A 12 2.64 10.05 -3.08
C LEU A 12 3.18 11.31 -3.81
N ASP A 13 4.08 11.16 -4.79
CA ASP A 13 4.60 12.25 -5.63
C ASP A 13 3.86 12.38 -6.97
N GLY A 14 2.83 11.56 -7.19
CA GLY A 14 2.08 11.56 -8.45
C GLY A 14 2.75 10.75 -9.56
N ILE A 15 3.77 9.95 -9.24
CA ILE A 15 4.54 9.20 -10.23
C ILE A 15 3.99 7.78 -10.32
N ALA A 16 3.68 7.34 -11.55
CA ALA A 16 3.28 5.97 -11.80
C ALA A 16 4.44 4.98 -11.54
N ARG A 17 4.22 4.01 -10.67
CA ARG A 17 5.13 2.93 -10.31
C ARG A 17 4.57 1.60 -10.80
N PRO A 18 5.23 0.92 -11.76
CA PRO A 18 4.79 -0.37 -12.22
C PRO A 18 5.15 -1.47 -11.20
N LEU A 19 4.22 -2.38 -10.92
CA LEU A 19 4.49 -3.52 -10.02
C LEU A 19 5.44 -4.54 -10.65
N SER A 20 5.66 -4.49 -11.97
CA SER A 20 6.69 -5.27 -12.66
C SER A 20 8.11 -4.96 -12.19
N ALA A 21 8.35 -3.80 -11.55
CA ALA A 21 9.63 -3.46 -10.93
C ALA A 21 9.99 -4.39 -9.76
N HIS A 22 9.00 -5.05 -9.15
CA HIS A 22 9.17 -5.99 -8.03
C HIS A 22 9.18 -7.45 -8.48
N ARG A 23 9.56 -7.72 -9.73
CA ARG A 23 9.59 -9.08 -10.25
C ARG A 23 10.60 -9.93 -9.49
N GLY A 24 10.12 -11.02 -8.91
CA GLY A 24 10.92 -11.93 -8.09
C GLY A 24 10.85 -11.65 -6.59
N ASP A 25 10.29 -10.50 -6.19
CA ASP A 25 10.03 -10.19 -4.79
C ASP A 25 8.76 -10.87 -4.30
N VAL A 26 8.75 -11.21 -3.02
CA VAL A 26 7.51 -11.46 -2.27
C VAL A 26 6.87 -10.12 -1.95
N LEU A 27 5.64 -9.90 -2.40
CA LEU A 27 4.91 -8.65 -2.18
C LEU A 27 3.90 -8.74 -1.02
N LEU A 28 3.97 -7.79 -0.10
CA LEU A 28 2.96 -7.51 0.91
C LEU A 28 2.29 -6.16 0.62
N LEU A 29 1.09 -6.22 0.04
CA LEU A 29 0.27 -5.05 -0.28
C LEU A 29 -0.74 -4.82 0.85
N VAL A 30 -0.77 -3.62 1.41
CA VAL A 30 -1.59 -3.33 2.60
C VAL A 30 -2.39 -2.07 2.39
N ASN A 31 -3.72 -2.15 2.48
CA ASN A 31 -4.54 -0.94 2.59
C ASN A 31 -4.37 -0.37 4.01
N VAL A 32 -4.07 0.92 4.11
CA VAL A 32 -3.67 1.57 5.36
C VAL A 32 -4.49 2.84 5.62
N ALA A 33 -4.52 3.25 6.89
CA ALA A 33 -5.20 4.45 7.35
C ALA A 33 -4.42 5.10 8.52
N SER A 34 -4.27 6.43 8.53
CA SER A 34 -3.53 7.19 9.56
C SER A 34 -4.30 7.37 10.87
N ARG A 35 -5.63 7.26 10.86
CA ARG A 35 -6.50 7.46 12.04
C ARG A 35 -7.26 6.19 12.44
N CYS A 36 -6.65 5.03 12.23
CA CYS A 36 -7.23 3.73 12.52
C CYS A 36 -6.73 3.18 13.86
N GLY A 37 -7.54 2.36 14.55
CA GLY A 37 -7.08 1.61 15.72
C GLY A 37 -5.88 0.68 15.42
N PHE A 38 -5.74 0.28 14.15
CA PHE A 38 -4.61 -0.52 13.67
C PHE A 38 -3.43 0.31 13.15
N THR A 39 -3.47 1.65 13.18
CA THR A 39 -2.34 2.49 12.74
C THR A 39 -1.00 2.12 13.40
N PRO A 40 -0.91 1.65 14.66
CA PRO A 40 0.36 1.14 15.21
C PRO A 40 1.01 0.01 14.38
N GLN A 41 0.27 -0.67 13.49
CA GLN A 41 0.81 -1.69 12.59
C GLN A 41 1.91 -1.18 11.66
N TYR A 42 1.97 0.14 11.37
CA TYR A 42 3.03 0.74 10.55
C TYR A 42 4.42 0.38 11.09
N ALA A 43 4.61 0.33 12.42
CA ALA A 43 5.89 -0.07 13.02
C ALA A 43 6.26 -1.53 12.69
N GLY A 44 5.28 -2.44 12.72
CA GLY A 44 5.48 -3.85 12.37
C GLY A 44 5.79 -4.04 10.89
N LEU A 45 5.05 -3.35 10.02
CA LEU A 45 5.30 -3.34 8.58
C LEU A 45 6.69 -2.80 8.24
N GLN A 46 7.08 -1.69 8.90
CA GLN A 46 8.40 -1.10 8.78
C GLN A 46 9.51 -2.05 9.22
N ALA A 47 9.33 -2.76 10.33
CA ALA A 47 10.28 -3.75 10.81
C ALA A 47 10.42 -4.93 9.83
N LEU A 48 9.32 -5.42 9.25
CA LEU A 48 9.34 -6.48 8.24
C LEU A 48 10.09 -6.04 6.99
N TRP A 49 9.78 -4.85 6.46
CA TRP A 49 10.44 -4.30 5.29
C TRP A 49 11.94 -4.12 5.52
N ARG A 50 12.36 -3.46 6.61
CA ARG A 50 13.78 -3.31 6.95
C ARG A 50 14.51 -4.65 7.04
N ARG A 51 13.86 -5.68 7.60
CA ARG A 51 14.44 -7.01 7.80
C ARG A 51 14.60 -7.82 6.52
N TYR A 52 13.68 -7.67 5.56
CA TYR A 52 13.59 -8.58 4.41
C TYR A 52 13.77 -7.92 3.04
N ARG A 53 13.83 -6.59 2.93
CA ARG A 53 13.96 -5.90 1.63
C ARG A 53 15.15 -6.34 0.78
N GLU A 54 16.30 -6.58 1.41
CA GLU A 54 17.52 -7.05 0.73
C GLU A 54 17.45 -8.54 0.35
N ARG A 55 16.36 -9.22 0.72
CA ARG A 55 16.13 -10.65 0.49
C ARG A 55 14.96 -10.89 -0.48
N GLY A 56 14.57 -9.87 -1.24
CA GLY A 56 13.48 -9.97 -2.22
C GLY A 56 12.09 -9.95 -1.58
N PHE A 57 11.82 -9.00 -0.70
CA PHE A 57 10.51 -8.80 -0.08
C PHE A 57 10.14 -7.32 -0.09
N ALA A 58 8.94 -6.96 -0.54
CA ALA A 58 8.48 -5.57 -0.50
C ALA A 58 7.14 -5.37 0.19
N VAL A 59 7.07 -4.30 0.99
CA VAL A 59 5.82 -3.78 1.55
C VAL A 59 5.41 -2.57 0.73
N ILE A 60 4.14 -2.49 0.34
CA ILE A 60 3.58 -1.31 -0.32
C ILE A 60 2.29 -0.91 0.41
N GLY A 61 2.28 0.31 0.94
CA GLY A 61 1.11 0.88 1.62
C GLY A 61 0.19 1.59 0.65
N PHE A 62 -1.11 1.30 0.73
CA PHE A 62 -2.16 1.91 -0.08
C PHE A 62 -3.15 2.66 0.83
N PRO A 63 -2.97 3.97 1.03
CA PRO A 63 -3.90 4.77 1.83
C PRO A 63 -5.32 4.69 1.26
N CYS A 64 -6.32 4.44 2.12
CA CYS A 64 -7.72 4.32 1.70
C CYS A 64 -8.68 4.87 2.76
N ASP A 65 -9.59 5.75 2.33
CA ASP A 65 -10.53 6.43 3.25
C ASP A 65 -11.92 5.73 3.34
N GLN A 66 -12.13 4.62 2.61
CA GLN A 66 -13.43 3.94 2.55
C GLN A 66 -13.84 3.25 3.86
N PHE A 67 -12.93 3.18 4.85
CA PHE A 67 -13.15 2.49 6.13
C PHE A 67 -13.28 3.53 7.26
N GLY A 68 -14.51 3.98 7.50
CA GLY A 68 -14.81 4.89 8.61
C GLY A 68 -14.14 6.27 8.51
N HIS A 69 -13.78 6.72 7.30
CA HIS A 69 -13.12 8.00 7.03
C HIS A 69 -11.84 8.22 7.87
N GLN A 70 -11.03 7.17 7.97
CA GLN A 70 -9.81 7.14 8.79
C GLN A 70 -8.55 7.60 8.06
N GLU A 71 -8.65 7.98 6.79
CA GLU A 71 -7.58 8.56 5.97
C GLU A 71 -8.07 9.83 5.22
N PRO A 72 -8.60 10.84 5.95
CA PRO A 72 -9.23 11.99 5.32
C PRO A 72 -8.21 12.92 4.65
N GLY A 73 -6.95 12.86 5.06
CA GLY A 73 -5.91 13.76 4.59
C GLY A 73 -5.48 13.54 3.14
N ASP A 74 -4.78 14.52 2.59
CA ASP A 74 -4.16 14.44 1.27
C ASP A 74 -2.81 13.70 1.27
N ALA A 75 -2.19 13.55 0.09
CA ALA A 75 -0.92 12.84 -0.04
C ALA A 75 0.23 13.47 0.79
N ALA A 76 0.25 14.80 0.94
CA ALA A 76 1.26 15.50 1.72
C ALA A 76 1.06 15.29 3.22
N GLU A 77 -0.18 15.32 3.69
CA GLU A 77 -0.55 15.01 5.07
C GLU A 77 -0.23 13.54 5.42
N ILE A 78 -0.54 12.60 4.52
CA ILE A 78 -0.22 11.18 4.68
C ILE A 78 1.31 10.98 4.76
N ARG A 79 2.08 11.59 3.85
CA ARG A 79 3.55 11.55 3.88
C ARG A 79 4.08 12.05 5.22
N ARG A 80 3.61 13.22 5.66
CA ARG A 80 4.04 13.84 6.91
C ARG A 80 3.71 12.97 8.11
N PHE A 81 2.53 12.36 8.13
CA PHE A 81 2.12 11.45 9.20
C PHE A 81 3.06 10.24 9.28
N CYS A 82 3.26 9.54 8.17
CA CYS A 82 4.06 8.32 8.13
C CYS A 82 5.53 8.57 8.49
N ALA A 83 6.11 9.68 8.01
CA ALA A 83 7.49 10.06 8.31
C ALA A 83 7.68 10.46 9.78
N LEU A 84 6.84 11.34 10.32
CA LEU A 84 7.02 11.89 11.67
C LEU A 84 6.68 10.90 12.79
N ARG A 85 5.74 9.99 12.56
CA ARG A 85 5.22 9.09 13.61
C ARG A 85 5.88 7.71 13.62
N TYR A 86 6.25 7.20 12.45
CA TYR A 86 6.62 5.79 12.31
C TYR A 86 7.90 5.57 11.48
N GLU A 87 8.54 6.64 10.99
CA GLU A 87 9.76 6.56 10.16
C GLU A 87 9.61 5.56 9.00
N VAL A 88 8.43 5.55 8.38
CA VAL A 88 8.09 4.67 7.26
C VAL A 88 9.01 4.98 6.09
N ASP A 89 9.73 3.97 5.60
CA ASP A 89 10.62 4.05 4.42
C ASP A 89 10.21 3.08 3.30
N PHE A 90 9.15 2.28 3.50
CA PHE A 90 8.59 1.44 2.44
C PHE A 90 7.74 2.26 1.46
N PRO A 91 7.61 1.83 0.19
CA PRO A 91 6.81 2.52 -0.81
C PRO A 91 5.35 2.76 -0.40
N MET A 92 4.86 3.96 -0.67
CA MET A 92 3.48 4.37 -0.41
C MET A 92 2.82 4.84 -1.71
N ALA A 93 1.61 4.35 -1.97
CA ALA A 93 0.77 4.85 -3.04
C ALA A 93 0.10 6.18 -2.65
N ALA A 94 -0.33 6.94 -3.67
CA ALA A 94 -1.38 7.92 -3.52
C ALA A 94 -2.66 7.26 -2.99
N LYS A 95 -3.51 8.07 -2.36
CA LYS A 95 -4.79 7.60 -1.82
C LYS A 95 -5.65 7.04 -2.95
N LEU A 96 -6.23 5.85 -2.73
CA LEU A 96 -7.09 5.18 -3.71
C LEU A 96 -8.26 4.46 -3.06
N GLU A 97 -9.21 4.03 -3.88
CA GLU A 97 -10.32 3.18 -3.48
C GLU A 97 -9.98 1.70 -3.68
N VAL A 98 -10.37 0.86 -2.72
CA VAL A 98 -10.12 -0.60 -2.76
C VAL A 98 -11.41 -1.40 -2.95
N ASN A 99 -12.57 -0.80 -2.68
CA ASN A 99 -13.90 -1.40 -2.82
C ASN A 99 -14.79 -0.63 -3.80
N GLY A 100 -15.82 -1.30 -4.32
CA GLY A 100 -16.84 -0.69 -5.18
C GLY A 100 -16.39 -0.52 -6.64
N ALA A 101 -17.24 0.12 -7.44
CA ALA A 101 -17.02 0.30 -8.88
C ALA A 101 -15.82 1.21 -9.20
N ALA A 102 -15.47 2.12 -8.29
CA ALA A 102 -14.33 3.01 -8.38
C ALA A 102 -13.04 2.41 -7.78
N ALA A 103 -13.08 1.16 -7.29
CA ALA A 103 -11.89 0.48 -6.80
C ALA A 103 -10.79 0.48 -7.88
N HIS A 104 -9.57 0.73 -7.47
CA HIS A 104 -8.43 0.70 -8.38
C HIS A 104 -8.31 -0.69 -9.05
N PRO A 105 -7.96 -0.80 -10.34
CA PRO A 105 -7.96 -2.07 -11.08
C PRO A 105 -7.19 -3.21 -10.41
N LEU A 106 -6.05 -2.88 -9.77
CA LEU A 106 -5.29 -3.81 -8.93
C LEU A 106 -6.17 -4.47 -7.85
N TRP A 107 -6.95 -3.68 -7.11
CA TRP A 107 -7.78 -4.15 -6.00
C TRP A 107 -8.99 -4.95 -6.49
N GLN A 108 -9.58 -4.56 -7.63
CA GLN A 108 -10.61 -5.37 -8.28
C GLN A 108 -10.08 -6.77 -8.65
N TRP A 109 -8.88 -6.81 -9.24
CA TRP A 109 -8.24 -8.07 -9.61
C TRP A 109 -7.87 -8.91 -8.38
N LEU A 110 -7.29 -8.31 -7.34
CA LEU A 110 -6.95 -8.97 -6.08
C LEU A 110 -8.18 -9.56 -5.38
N GLY A 111 -9.31 -8.87 -5.41
CA GLY A 111 -10.56 -9.34 -4.82
C GLY A 111 -11.11 -10.63 -5.47
N GLY A 112 -10.72 -10.92 -6.71
CA GLY A 112 -11.04 -12.17 -7.41
C GLY A 112 -10.03 -13.30 -7.20
N GLN A 113 -8.92 -13.06 -6.50
CA GLN A 113 -7.89 -14.07 -6.27
C GLN A 113 -8.23 -14.97 -5.08
N LYS A 114 -7.49 -16.08 -4.95
CA LYS A 114 -7.63 -17.00 -3.83
C LYS A 114 -7.44 -16.23 -2.51
N ARG A 115 -8.42 -16.36 -1.62
CA ARG A 115 -8.35 -15.79 -0.27
C ARG A 115 -7.21 -16.45 0.52
N GLY A 116 -6.72 -15.75 1.54
CA GLY A 116 -5.80 -16.32 2.53
C GLY A 116 -6.36 -17.59 3.17
N LEU A 117 -5.47 -18.37 3.78
CA LEU A 117 -5.78 -19.62 4.47
C LEU A 117 -6.80 -19.43 5.60
#